data_AF-A0A1R1SH89-F1
#
_entry.id   AF-A0A1R1SH89-F1
#
_cell.length_a   1.000
_cell.length_b   1.000
_cell.length_c   1.000
_cell.angle_alpha   90.00
_cell.angle_beta   90.00
_cell.angle_gamma   90.00
#
_symmetry.space_group_name_H-M   'P 1'
#
loop_
_entity.id
_entity.type
_entity.pdbx_description
1 polymer ?
#
loop_
_entity_poly.entity_id
_entity_poly.type
_entity_poly.pdbx_seq_one_letter_code
_entity_poly.pdbx_strand_id
1 'polypeptide(L)'
;MPTTTCLPTAELVDQLVELARLDWTPGATAAAAERFGWTPVDDGSWTAAFATNTGHYVVPDWFAAPPERRTEDEECHIPFCYYYEADDFDQELAAGGLSGNIDWLEKQHAQDPEWRFDRDADRAHFDAQWLLAVTLFTRRLGAPEVTARDEERKTPWHYAAWRCGANALVVGQCTDSGSYDTFEQALVWIAPYPADRPFPDAGAFDGLIEC
;
A
#
# COMPACT_ATOMS: atom_id res chain seq x y z
N MET A 1 -15.86 1.25 12.16
CA MET A 1 -14.93 2.10 11.39
C MET A 1 -14.45 1.24 10.26
N PRO A 2 -14.99 1.44 9.05
CA PRO A 2 -14.90 0.43 8.02
C PRO A 2 -13.47 0.18 7.55
N THR A 3 -13.22 -1.04 7.07
CA THR A 3 -12.02 -1.38 6.31
C THR A 3 -12.40 -1.97 4.97
N THR A 4 -11.59 -1.71 3.93
CA THR A 4 -11.60 -2.48 2.68
C THR A 4 -10.26 -3.21 2.58
N THR A 5 -10.29 -4.53 2.47
CA THR A 5 -9.10 -5.38 2.61
C THR A 5 -8.93 -6.32 1.43
N CYS A 6 -7.69 -6.49 0.97
CA CYS A 6 -7.26 -7.55 0.06
C CYS A 6 -5.86 -7.98 0.50
N LEU A 7 -5.76 -8.99 1.37
CA LEU A 7 -4.47 -9.40 1.92
C LEU A 7 -3.58 -10.02 0.82
N PRO A 8 -2.26 -9.73 0.77
CA PRO A 8 -1.37 -10.34 -0.20
C PRO A 8 -1.37 -11.87 -0.08
N THR A 9 -1.44 -12.57 -1.22
CA THR A 9 -1.29 -14.01 -1.24
C THR A 9 0.18 -14.40 -1.14
N ALA A 10 0.47 -15.68 -0.88
CA ALA A 10 1.85 -16.18 -0.91
C ALA A 10 2.51 -15.98 -2.30
N GLU A 11 1.73 -16.11 -3.38
CA GLU A 11 2.20 -15.86 -4.75
C GLU A 11 2.60 -14.40 -4.95
N LEU A 12 1.74 -13.45 -4.53
CA LEU A 12 2.07 -12.03 -4.64
C LEU A 12 3.29 -11.67 -3.79
N VAL A 13 3.40 -12.23 -2.58
CA VAL A 13 4.57 -12.04 -1.72
C VAL A 13 5.85 -12.52 -2.40
N ASP A 14 5.84 -13.67 -3.06
CA ASP A 14 6.99 -14.15 -3.83
C ASP A 14 7.35 -13.18 -4.97
N GLN A 15 6.36 -12.70 -5.72
CA GLN A 15 6.56 -11.73 -6.81
C GLN A 15 7.14 -10.41 -6.31
N LEU A 16 6.62 -9.87 -5.20
CA LEU A 16 7.10 -8.63 -4.59
C LEU A 16 8.52 -8.77 -4.02
N VAL A 17 8.86 -9.93 -3.45
CA VAL A 17 10.23 -10.23 -3.02
C VAL A 17 11.19 -10.33 -4.20
N GLU A 18 10.75 -10.90 -5.31
CA GLU A 18 11.54 -10.95 -6.55
C GLU A 18 11.74 -9.54 -7.12
N LEU A 19 10.68 -8.72 -7.20
CA LEU A 19 10.74 -7.32 -7.61
C LEU A 19 11.72 -6.52 -6.75
N ALA A 20 11.63 -6.65 -5.43
CA ALA A 20 12.53 -5.98 -4.49
C ALA A 20 14.00 -6.37 -4.64
N ARG A 21 14.33 -7.46 -5.34
CA ARG A 21 15.71 -7.90 -5.59
C ARG A 21 16.23 -7.55 -6.98
N LEU A 22 15.40 -6.95 -7.84
CA LEU A 22 15.82 -6.51 -9.16
C LEU A 22 16.70 -5.26 -9.06
N ASP A 23 17.55 -5.06 -10.06
CA ASP A 23 18.17 -3.75 -10.24
C ASP A 23 17.09 -2.77 -10.67
N TRP A 24 16.89 -1.72 -9.86
CA TRP A 24 15.85 -0.73 -10.10
C TRP A 24 16.33 0.25 -11.18
N THR A 25 15.87 0.04 -12.40
CA THR A 25 16.16 0.87 -13.57
C THR A 25 14.85 1.32 -14.20
N PRO A 26 14.82 2.42 -14.97
CA PRO A 26 13.65 2.80 -15.77
C PRO A 26 12.95 1.62 -16.45
N GLY A 27 11.72 1.30 -16.02
CA GLY A 27 10.89 0.21 -16.55
C GLY A 27 11.06 -1.17 -15.90
N ALA A 28 11.78 -1.29 -14.78
CA ALA A 28 11.95 -2.54 -14.06
C ALA A 28 10.62 -3.16 -13.59
N THR A 29 9.73 -2.36 -13.00
CA THR A 29 8.37 -2.71 -12.59
C THR A 29 7.53 -3.15 -13.79
N ALA A 30 7.65 -2.51 -14.94
CA ALA A 30 6.94 -2.93 -16.16
C ALA A 30 7.43 -4.28 -16.69
N ALA A 31 8.75 -4.50 -16.71
CA ALA A 31 9.33 -5.79 -17.09
C ALA A 31 8.97 -6.90 -16.09
N ALA A 32 8.94 -6.58 -14.79
CA ALA A 32 8.49 -7.49 -13.75
C ALA A 32 7.00 -7.81 -13.90
N ALA A 33 6.16 -6.80 -14.16
CA ALA A 33 4.74 -6.96 -14.43
C ALA A 33 4.50 -7.92 -15.61
N GLU A 34 5.20 -7.76 -16.72
CA GLU A 34 5.12 -8.69 -17.87
C GLU A 34 5.48 -10.12 -17.45
N ARG A 35 6.59 -10.29 -16.73
CA ARG A 35 7.05 -11.59 -16.22
C ARG A 35 6.05 -12.24 -15.26
N PHE A 36 5.43 -11.46 -14.38
CA PHE A 36 4.47 -11.93 -13.38
C PHE A 36 3.05 -12.07 -13.96
N GLY A 37 2.85 -11.63 -15.19
CA GLY A 37 1.56 -11.62 -15.87
C GLY A 37 0.59 -10.58 -15.32
N TRP A 38 1.07 -9.51 -14.70
CA TRP A 38 0.23 -8.40 -14.26
C TRP A 38 -0.28 -7.61 -15.47
N THR A 39 -1.50 -7.10 -15.36
CA THR A 39 -2.18 -6.44 -16.48
C THR A 39 -2.07 -4.92 -16.34
N PRO A 40 -1.65 -4.18 -17.38
CA PRO A 40 -1.69 -2.72 -17.35
C PRO A 40 -3.11 -2.20 -17.07
N VAL A 41 -3.20 -1.18 -16.23
CA VAL A 41 -4.47 -0.51 -15.93
C VAL A 41 -4.55 0.79 -16.72
N ASP A 42 -5.63 0.96 -17.46
CA ASP A 42 -6.02 2.23 -18.10
C ASP A 42 -7.41 2.60 -17.58
N ASP A 43 -7.42 3.15 -16.37
CA ASP A 43 -8.61 3.62 -15.66
C ASP A 43 -8.99 5.06 -16.05
N GLY A 44 -8.18 5.72 -16.89
CA GLY A 44 -8.30 7.14 -17.24
C GLY A 44 -7.98 8.12 -16.09
N SER A 45 -7.80 7.62 -14.86
CA SER A 45 -7.44 8.38 -13.67
C SER A 45 -5.98 8.24 -13.26
N TRP A 46 -5.26 7.29 -13.86
CA TRP A 46 -3.84 7.01 -13.65
C TRP A 46 -3.49 6.72 -12.20
N THR A 47 -4.43 6.10 -11.48
CA THR A 47 -4.27 5.77 -10.06
C THR A 47 -3.46 4.50 -9.85
N ALA A 48 -3.44 3.62 -10.84
CA ALA A 48 -2.65 2.41 -10.84
C ALA A 48 -1.97 2.22 -12.21
N ALA A 49 -0.76 1.66 -12.18
CA ALA A 49 -0.04 1.26 -13.39
C ALA A 49 -0.41 -0.17 -13.81
N PHE A 50 -0.57 -1.07 -12.85
CA PHE A 50 -0.86 -2.48 -13.08
C PHE A 50 -1.86 -3.05 -12.07
N ALA A 51 -2.63 -4.04 -12.51
CA ALA A 51 -3.39 -4.94 -11.66
C ALA A 51 -2.67 -6.30 -11.60
N THR A 52 -2.40 -6.75 -10.39
CA THR A 52 -1.82 -8.08 -10.14
C THR A 52 -2.86 -9.17 -10.41
N ASN A 53 -2.40 -10.40 -10.65
CA ASN A 53 -3.30 -11.56 -10.82
C ASN A 53 -4.04 -11.96 -9.54
N THR A 54 -3.74 -11.29 -8.43
CA THR A 54 -4.28 -11.51 -7.09
C THR A 54 -5.14 -10.34 -6.63
N GLY A 55 -5.59 -9.47 -7.54
CA GLY A 55 -6.56 -8.40 -7.28
C GLY A 55 -5.98 -7.10 -6.71
N HIS A 56 -4.66 -7.00 -6.50
CA HIS A 56 -4.03 -5.78 -5.98
C HIS A 56 -3.63 -4.83 -7.09
N TYR A 57 -3.57 -3.54 -6.77
CA TYR A 57 -3.13 -2.50 -7.69
C TYR A 57 -1.72 -2.03 -7.34
N VAL A 58 -0.91 -1.86 -8.38
CA VAL A 58 0.44 -1.29 -8.29
C VAL A 58 0.34 0.19 -8.59
N VAL A 59 0.53 1.00 -7.55
CA VAL A 59 0.44 2.46 -7.58
C VAL A 59 1.86 3.03 -7.73
N PRO A 60 2.12 3.86 -8.75
CA PRO A 60 3.41 4.53 -8.90
C PRO A 60 3.55 5.70 -7.91
N ASP A 61 4.79 6.12 -7.64
CA ASP A 61 5.18 7.30 -6.83
C ASP A 61 4.26 8.51 -7.04
N TRP A 62 4.12 8.93 -8.31
CA TRP A 62 3.44 10.19 -8.63
C TRP A 62 2.08 9.98 -9.31
N PHE A 63 1.01 10.08 -8.52
CA PHE A 63 -0.36 10.31 -8.97
C PHE A 63 -0.40 11.46 -10.02
N ALA A 64 -0.79 11.15 -11.26
CA ALA A 64 -0.99 12.12 -12.36
C ALA A 64 0.25 12.65 -13.13
N ALA A 65 1.42 12.01 -13.06
CA ALA A 65 2.50 12.35 -13.99
C ALA A 65 2.11 12.05 -15.47
N PRO A 66 2.31 13.00 -16.41
CA PRO A 66 2.10 12.76 -17.84
C PRO A 66 2.92 11.54 -18.32
N PRO A 67 2.44 10.75 -19.30
CA PRO A 67 3.11 9.54 -19.77
C PRO A 67 4.60 9.72 -20.11
N GLU A 68 4.98 10.89 -20.64
CA GLU A 68 6.36 11.28 -20.94
C GLU A 68 7.29 11.47 -19.73
N ARG A 69 6.75 11.51 -18.50
CA ARG A 69 7.50 11.60 -17.23
C ARG A 69 7.47 10.32 -16.41
N ARG A 70 6.74 9.29 -16.83
CA ARG A 70 6.66 7.98 -16.15
C ARG A 70 7.88 7.09 -16.39
N THR A 71 8.97 7.66 -16.86
CA THR A 71 10.22 6.94 -17.15
C THR A 71 11.01 6.62 -15.90
N GLU A 72 10.69 7.25 -14.78
CA GLU A 72 11.39 7.10 -13.52
C GLU A 72 10.57 6.12 -12.68
N ASP A 73 10.89 4.85 -12.84
CA ASP A 73 10.46 3.79 -11.95
C ASP A 73 11.23 4.00 -10.66
N GLU A 74 10.77 4.90 -9.80
CA GLU A 74 11.50 5.30 -8.58
C GLU A 74 11.09 4.44 -7.39
N GLU A 75 9.82 4.02 -7.37
CA GLU A 75 9.25 3.20 -6.31
C GLU A 75 7.93 2.57 -6.75
N CYS A 76 7.45 1.64 -5.92
CA CYS A 76 6.27 0.85 -6.15
C CYS A 76 5.48 0.70 -4.85
N HIS A 77 4.21 1.11 -4.89
CA HIS A 77 3.26 0.97 -3.80
C HIS A 77 2.20 -0.07 -4.13
N ILE A 78 1.91 -0.96 -3.18
CA ILE A 78 0.85 -1.96 -3.29
C ILE A 78 -0.01 -1.92 -2.05
N PRO A 79 -1.09 -1.10 -2.04
CA PRO A 79 -2.08 -1.09 -0.97
C PRO A 79 -2.77 -2.45 -0.86
N PHE A 80 -3.06 -2.86 0.37
CA PHE A 80 -3.77 -4.11 0.67
C PHE A 80 -4.86 -3.95 1.74
N CYS A 81 -4.93 -2.80 2.40
CA CYS A 81 -5.98 -2.51 3.35
C CYS A 81 -6.17 -1.00 3.48
N TYR A 82 -7.41 -0.52 3.38
CA TYR A 82 -7.79 0.85 3.66
C TYR A 82 -8.63 0.89 4.94
N TYR A 83 -8.51 1.97 5.70
CA TYR A 83 -9.21 2.21 6.96
C TYR A 83 -9.70 3.65 7.03
N TYR A 84 -10.89 3.83 7.60
CA TYR A 84 -11.50 5.14 7.75
C TYR A 84 -12.16 5.31 9.12
N GLU A 85 -11.81 6.37 9.83
CA GLU A 85 -12.51 6.81 11.04
C GLU A 85 -13.60 7.81 10.66
N ALA A 86 -14.85 7.33 10.65
CA ALA A 86 -15.99 8.18 10.37
C ALA A 86 -16.09 9.31 11.39
N ASP A 87 -16.33 10.53 10.90
CA ASP A 87 -16.43 11.73 11.71
C ASP A 87 -17.88 12.26 11.77
N ASP A 88 -18.06 13.46 12.31
CA ASP A 88 -19.38 14.10 12.39
C ASP A 88 -19.92 14.47 10.99
N PHE A 89 -19.04 14.68 10.00
CA PHE A 89 -19.45 15.03 8.64
C PHE A 89 -20.14 13.84 7.94
N ASP A 90 -19.63 12.61 8.10
CA ASP A 90 -20.31 11.42 7.58
C ASP A 90 -21.69 11.20 8.22
N GLN A 91 -21.83 11.48 9.51
CA GLN A 91 -23.12 11.37 10.21
C GLN A 91 -24.14 12.36 9.66
N GLU A 92 -23.72 13.61 9.38
CA GLU A 92 -24.56 14.63 8.77
C GLU A 92 -24.99 14.25 7.34
N LEU A 93 -24.05 13.76 6.52
CA LEU A 93 -24.34 13.28 5.17
C LEU A 93 -25.36 12.12 5.20
N ALA A 94 -25.15 11.13 6.06
CA ALA A 94 -26.05 9.99 6.20
C ALA A 94 -27.47 10.41 6.65
N ALA A 95 -27.58 11.36 7.59
CA ALA A 95 -28.86 11.91 8.02
C ALA A 95 -29.60 12.65 6.89
N GLY A 96 -28.86 13.25 5.96
CA GLY A 96 -29.39 13.87 4.74
C GLY A 96 -29.66 12.89 3.59
N GLY A 97 -29.36 11.60 3.75
CA GLY A 97 -29.46 10.59 2.68
C GLY A 97 -28.40 10.74 1.59
N LEU A 98 -27.28 11.38 1.89
CA LEU A 98 -26.15 11.57 0.98
C LEU A 98 -25.07 10.51 1.22
N SER A 99 -24.31 10.22 0.16
CA SER A 99 -23.20 9.27 0.20
C SER A 99 -21.98 9.91 0.89
N GLY A 100 -21.42 9.24 1.89
CA GLY A 100 -20.22 9.70 2.62
C GLY A 100 -18.93 8.96 2.21
N ASN A 101 -17.86 9.19 2.96
CA ASN A 101 -16.56 8.55 2.75
C ASN A 101 -16.62 7.03 2.99
N ILE A 102 -17.48 6.59 3.91
CA ILE A 102 -17.78 5.16 4.12
C ILE A 102 -18.31 4.50 2.84
N ASP A 103 -19.25 5.14 2.14
CA ASP A 103 -19.85 4.59 0.93
C ASP A 103 -18.90 4.65 -0.26
N TRP A 104 -17.97 5.63 -0.26
CA TRP A 104 -16.88 5.68 -1.23
C TRP A 104 -15.94 4.49 -1.03
N LEU A 105 -15.54 4.24 0.23
CA LEU A 105 -14.66 3.13 0.60
C LEU A 105 -15.28 1.76 0.27
N GLU A 106 -16.61 1.62 0.44
CA GLU A 106 -17.36 0.42 0.03
C GLU A 106 -17.34 0.22 -1.50
N LYS A 107 -17.38 1.30 -2.28
CA LYS A 107 -17.50 1.26 -3.75
C LYS A 107 -16.16 1.16 -4.48
N GLN A 108 -15.08 1.68 -3.92
CA GLN A 108 -13.76 1.80 -4.56
C GLN A 108 -13.30 0.49 -5.20
N HIS A 109 -13.51 -0.65 -4.51
CA HIS A 109 -13.14 -1.99 -4.96
C HIS A 109 -14.33 -2.95 -5.07
N ALA A 110 -15.56 -2.44 -5.21
CA ALA A 110 -16.76 -3.29 -5.23
C ALA A 110 -16.83 -4.25 -6.45
N GLN A 111 -16.03 -4.00 -7.49
CA GLN A 111 -15.94 -4.85 -8.67
C GLN A 111 -14.82 -5.90 -8.58
N ASP A 112 -13.97 -5.82 -7.55
CA ASP A 112 -12.81 -6.67 -7.36
C ASP A 112 -13.13 -7.74 -6.30
N PRO A 113 -13.35 -9.01 -6.68
CA PRO A 113 -13.87 -10.03 -5.77
C PRO A 113 -12.90 -10.42 -4.64
N GLU A 114 -11.61 -10.12 -4.80
CA GLU A 114 -10.57 -10.32 -3.79
C GLU A 114 -10.64 -9.26 -2.68
N TRP A 115 -11.17 -8.07 -2.98
CA TRP A 115 -11.36 -7.00 -2.00
C TRP A 115 -12.65 -7.21 -1.21
N ARG A 116 -12.55 -7.01 0.09
CA ARG A 116 -13.65 -7.20 1.04
C ARG A 116 -13.83 -5.96 1.88
N PHE A 117 -14.99 -5.34 1.73
CA PHE A 117 -15.46 -4.30 2.62
C PHE A 117 -16.05 -4.92 3.89
N ASP A 118 -15.60 -4.46 5.04
CA ASP A 118 -16.18 -4.75 6.36
C ASP A 118 -16.56 -3.42 7.00
N ARG A 119 -17.87 -3.18 7.14
CA ARG A 119 -18.42 -1.94 7.69
C ARG A 119 -18.17 -1.81 9.20
N ASP A 120 -18.09 -2.94 9.88
CA ASP A 120 -18.06 -3.05 11.34
C ASP A 120 -16.66 -3.25 11.90
N ALA A 121 -15.64 -3.30 11.02
CA ALA A 121 -14.24 -3.34 11.42
C ALA A 121 -13.83 -2.15 12.31
N ASP A 122 -12.62 -2.23 12.86
CA ASP A 122 -12.03 -1.21 13.71
C ASP A 122 -10.51 -1.12 13.49
N ARG A 123 -9.86 -0.22 14.24
CA ARG A 123 -8.40 -0.06 14.20
C ARG A 123 -7.65 -1.36 14.49
N ALA A 124 -8.15 -2.18 15.42
CA ALA A 124 -7.49 -3.44 15.74
C ALA A 124 -7.54 -4.43 14.56
N HIS A 125 -8.61 -4.41 13.78
CA HIS A 125 -8.68 -5.14 12.52
C HIS A 125 -7.65 -4.63 11.50
N PHE A 126 -7.54 -3.30 11.32
CA PHE A 126 -6.55 -2.68 10.42
C PHE A 126 -5.10 -3.07 10.79
N ASP A 127 -4.74 -2.94 12.07
CA ASP A 127 -3.42 -3.32 12.57
C ASP A 127 -3.16 -4.83 12.43
N ALA A 128 -4.20 -5.66 12.56
CA ALA A 128 -4.09 -7.10 12.34
C ALA A 128 -3.81 -7.45 10.86
N GLN A 129 -4.37 -6.71 9.89
CA GLN A 129 -4.05 -6.91 8.47
C GLN A 129 -2.58 -6.62 8.17
N TRP A 130 -2.03 -5.54 8.73
CA TRP A 130 -0.60 -5.25 8.66
C TRP A 130 0.24 -6.41 9.23
N LEU A 131 -0.10 -6.92 10.42
CA LEU A 131 0.63 -8.02 11.06
C LEU A 131 0.58 -9.32 10.25
N LEU A 132 -0.56 -9.60 9.62
CA LEU A 132 -0.72 -10.76 8.73
C LEU A 132 0.19 -10.64 7.50
N ALA A 133 0.24 -9.47 6.86
CA ALA A 133 1.15 -9.20 5.74
C ALA A 133 2.61 -9.35 6.16
N VAL A 134 3.01 -8.74 7.28
CA VAL A 134 4.37 -8.89 7.85
C VAL A 134 4.73 -10.35 8.10
N THR A 135 3.78 -11.15 8.60
CA THR A 135 4.01 -12.59 8.83
C THR A 135 4.30 -13.33 7.52
N LEU A 136 3.60 -12.98 6.43
CA LEU A 136 3.84 -13.59 5.11
C LEU A 136 5.22 -13.22 4.57
N PHE A 137 5.59 -11.95 4.61
CA PHE A 137 6.93 -11.50 4.18
C PHE A 137 8.03 -12.09 5.05
N THR A 138 7.82 -12.18 6.37
CA THR A 138 8.80 -12.77 7.31
C THR A 138 9.09 -14.24 6.98
N ARG A 139 8.08 -15.01 6.56
CA ARG A 139 8.29 -16.40 6.13
C ARG A 139 9.18 -16.50 4.90
N ARG A 140 9.19 -15.47 4.05
CA ARG A 140 9.91 -15.48 2.77
C ARG A 140 11.29 -14.82 2.83
N LEU A 141 11.43 -13.75 3.62
CA LEU A 141 12.62 -12.92 3.74
C LEU A 141 13.42 -13.17 5.02
N GLY A 142 12.83 -13.83 6.03
CA GLY A 142 13.36 -13.87 7.39
C GLY A 142 12.88 -12.67 8.21
N ALA A 143 13.43 -12.50 9.41
CA ALA A 143 13.05 -11.39 10.29
C ALA A 143 13.33 -10.02 9.62
N PRO A 144 12.45 -9.02 9.79
CA PRO A 144 12.73 -7.66 9.34
C PRO A 144 13.96 -7.08 10.04
N GLU A 145 14.68 -6.20 9.35
CA GLU A 145 15.80 -5.44 9.91
C GLU A 145 15.30 -4.43 10.94
N VAL A 146 14.13 -3.83 10.69
CA VAL A 146 13.46 -2.91 11.61
C VAL A 146 11.99 -3.29 11.73
N THR A 147 11.48 -3.28 12.96
CA THR A 147 10.05 -3.20 13.25
C THR A 147 9.84 -1.99 14.13
N ALA A 148 8.99 -1.08 13.69
CA ALA A 148 8.77 0.20 14.33
C ALA A 148 7.27 0.46 14.51
N ARG A 149 6.95 1.23 15.53
CA ARG A 149 5.61 1.75 15.78
C ARG A 149 5.73 3.21 16.17
N ASP A 150 5.05 4.09 15.46
CA ASP A 150 5.05 5.50 15.79
C ASP A 150 4.15 5.73 17.01
N GLU A 151 4.75 5.72 18.20
CA GLU A 151 4.04 6.05 19.46
C GLU A 151 4.17 7.54 19.83
N GLU A 152 5.01 8.30 19.10
CA GLU A 152 5.35 9.69 19.41
C GLU A 152 4.45 10.68 18.66
N ARG A 153 3.94 10.31 17.47
CA ARG A 153 2.89 11.05 16.77
C ARG A 153 1.50 10.57 17.20
N LYS A 154 0.47 11.33 16.81
CA LYS A 154 -0.94 11.03 17.14
C LYS A 154 -1.46 9.75 16.46
N THR A 155 -0.73 9.17 15.51
CA THR A 155 -1.14 8.02 14.71
C THR A 155 -0.28 6.81 15.07
N PRO A 156 -0.87 5.71 15.60
CA PRO A 156 -0.11 4.54 16.04
C PRO A 156 0.25 3.62 14.86
N TRP A 157 0.96 4.14 13.85
CA TRP A 157 1.29 3.40 12.64
C TRP A 157 2.42 2.39 12.84
N HIS A 158 2.32 1.28 12.13
CA HIS A 158 3.21 0.14 12.21
C HIS A 158 4.05 -0.03 10.94
N TYR A 159 5.32 -0.35 11.10
CA TYR A 159 6.27 -0.55 10.00
C TYR A 159 7.14 -1.78 10.22
N ALA A 160 7.37 -2.55 9.16
CA ALA A 160 8.38 -3.60 9.11
C ALA A 160 9.18 -3.46 7.82
N ALA A 161 10.50 -3.42 7.93
CA ALA A 161 11.39 -3.14 6.81
C ALA A 161 12.42 -4.25 6.60
N TRP A 162 12.63 -4.61 5.34
CA TRP A 162 13.66 -5.54 4.89
C TRP A 162 14.55 -4.87 3.86
N ARG A 163 15.83 -5.21 3.91
CA ARG A 163 16.78 -4.87 2.86
C ARG A 163 16.88 -6.02 1.86
N CYS A 164 16.65 -5.70 0.60
CA CYS A 164 16.64 -6.65 -0.52
C CYS A 164 17.75 -6.29 -1.51
N GLY A 165 19.01 -6.38 -1.07
CA GLY A 165 20.15 -5.94 -1.88
C GLY A 165 20.29 -4.42 -1.87
N ALA A 166 20.16 -3.77 -3.03
CA ALA A 166 20.25 -2.32 -3.18
C ALA A 166 18.89 -1.61 -3.00
N ASN A 167 17.85 -2.35 -2.63
CA ASN A 167 16.49 -1.86 -2.44
C ASN A 167 15.99 -2.16 -1.03
N ALA A 168 14.90 -1.49 -0.66
CA ALA A 168 14.11 -1.81 0.52
C ALA A 168 12.75 -2.35 0.12
N LEU A 169 12.21 -3.22 0.97
CA LEU A 169 10.80 -3.59 0.98
C LEU A 169 10.26 -3.24 2.37
N VAL A 170 9.20 -2.44 2.43
CA VAL A 170 8.57 -2.01 3.67
C VAL A 170 7.10 -2.40 3.63
N VAL A 171 6.64 -3.07 4.69
CA VAL A 171 5.20 -3.25 4.95
C VAL A 171 4.84 -2.22 6.01
N GLY A 172 4.05 -1.23 5.65
CA GLY A 172 3.82 -0.04 6.47
C GLY A 172 2.36 0.41 6.49
N GLN A 173 2.06 1.29 7.44
CA GLN A 173 0.80 2.04 7.50
C GLN A 173 1.08 3.54 7.30
N CYS A 174 0.22 4.23 6.56
CA CYS A 174 0.30 5.66 6.29
C CYS A 174 -1.08 6.22 5.90
N THR A 175 -1.16 7.51 5.58
CA THR A 175 -2.31 8.07 4.85
C THR A 175 -2.27 7.69 3.37
N ASP A 176 -3.43 7.76 2.73
CA ASP A 176 -3.57 7.66 1.28
C ASP A 176 -3.73 9.06 0.66
N SER A 177 -2.66 9.64 0.12
CA SER A 177 -2.71 10.97 -0.54
C SER A 177 -3.56 10.92 -1.81
N GLY A 178 -3.75 9.76 -2.42
CA GLY A 178 -4.70 9.55 -3.52
C GLY A 178 -6.14 9.92 -3.13
N SER A 179 -6.46 9.83 -1.83
CA SER A 179 -7.74 10.23 -1.24
C SER A 179 -7.71 11.64 -0.61
N TYR A 180 -6.69 12.45 -0.87
CA TYR A 180 -6.44 13.71 -0.15
C TYR A 180 -6.29 13.50 1.37
N ASP A 181 -5.55 12.46 1.77
CA ASP A 181 -5.32 12.07 3.17
C ASP A 181 -6.60 11.71 3.94
N THR A 182 -7.68 11.36 3.23
CA THR A 182 -8.95 10.98 3.85
C THR A 182 -8.86 9.60 4.51
N PHE A 183 -8.21 8.64 3.85
CA PHE A 183 -8.07 7.27 4.34
C PHE A 183 -6.68 7.01 4.91
N GLU A 184 -6.62 6.12 5.91
CA GLU A 184 -5.39 5.41 6.24
C GLU A 184 -5.29 4.16 5.35
N GLN A 185 -4.08 3.71 5.07
CA GLN A 185 -3.83 2.49 4.33
C GLN A 185 -2.67 1.68 4.91
N ALA A 186 -2.70 0.38 4.70
CA ALA A 186 -1.58 -0.52 4.87
C ALA A 186 -1.15 -1.02 3.48
N LEU A 187 0.15 -0.96 3.22
CA LEU A 187 0.71 -1.21 1.89
C LEU A 187 2.08 -1.88 1.96
N VAL A 188 2.51 -2.39 0.81
CA VAL A 188 3.91 -2.76 0.54
C VAL A 188 4.53 -1.65 -0.29
N TRP A 189 5.63 -1.07 0.20
CA TRP A 189 6.47 -0.13 -0.52
C TRP A 189 7.78 -0.80 -0.92
N ILE A 190 8.23 -0.56 -2.14
CA ILE A 190 9.48 -1.08 -2.66
C ILE A 190 10.17 0.00 -3.46
N ALA A 191 11.43 0.30 -3.12
CA ALA A 191 12.22 1.31 -3.83
C ALA A 191 13.73 1.09 -3.65
N PRO A 192 14.58 1.74 -4.47
CA PRO A 192 16.01 1.85 -4.22
C PRO A 192 16.31 2.37 -2.81
N TYR A 193 17.20 1.68 -2.12
CA TYR A 193 17.57 2.03 -0.76
C TYR A 193 19.05 1.66 -0.51
N PRO A 194 19.96 2.66 -0.52
CA PRO A 194 21.38 2.43 -0.40
C PRO A 194 21.73 1.56 0.81
N ALA A 195 22.64 0.59 0.62
CA ALA A 195 23.00 -0.39 1.65
C ALA A 195 23.60 0.25 2.92
N ASP A 196 24.18 1.44 2.80
CA ASP A 196 24.75 2.23 3.88
C ASP A 196 23.75 3.22 4.51
N ARG A 197 22.58 3.41 3.91
CA ARG A 197 21.49 4.20 4.48
C ARG A 197 20.78 3.38 5.58
N PRO A 198 20.81 3.82 6.85
CA PRO A 198 20.04 3.17 7.90
C PRO A 198 18.56 3.43 7.70
N PHE A 199 17.71 2.45 8.01
CA PHE A 199 16.27 2.67 8.11
C PHE A 199 15.95 3.79 9.11
N PRO A 200 14.90 4.60 8.85
CA PRO A 200 14.50 5.67 9.76
C PRO A 200 14.02 5.10 11.10
N ASP A 201 13.90 5.98 12.09
CA ASP A 201 13.18 5.67 13.32
C ASP A 201 11.66 5.68 13.08
N ALA A 202 10.90 5.23 14.08
CA ALA A 202 9.46 5.03 13.96
C ALA A 202 8.71 6.29 13.48
N GLY A 203 9.09 7.46 13.98
CA GLY A 203 8.44 8.73 13.67
C GLY A 203 8.88 9.37 12.36
N ALA A 204 9.68 8.69 11.53
CA ALA A 204 10.11 9.17 10.22
C ALA A 204 9.88 8.16 9.09
N PHE A 205 9.24 7.02 9.38
CA PHE A 205 8.87 6.05 8.36
C PHE A 205 7.76 6.54 7.45
N ASP A 206 6.83 7.37 7.94
CA ASP A 206 5.77 7.95 7.12
C ASP A 206 6.34 8.79 5.97
N GLY A 207 7.36 9.60 6.24
CA GLY A 207 8.11 10.35 5.23
C GLY A 207 8.94 9.49 4.26
N LEU A 208 9.11 8.19 4.54
CA LEU A 208 9.79 7.26 3.64
C LEU A 208 8.83 6.60 2.66
N ILE A 209 7.59 6.38 3.08
CA ILE A 209 6.56 5.69 2.29
C ILE A 209 5.42 6.65 1.92
N GLU A 210 5.69 7.96 1.83
CA GLU A 210 4.69 8.98 1.48
C GLU A 210 3.93 8.53 0.22
N CYS A 211 2.62 8.33 0.36
CA CYS A 211 1.69 7.80 -0.64
C CYS A 211 0.51 8.71 -0.78
#